data_AF-A0A7Y4XYE7-F1
#
_entry.id   AF-A0A7Y4XYE7-F1
#
_cell.length_a   1.000
_cell.length_b   1.000
_cell.length_c   1.000
_cell.angle_alpha   90.00
_cell.angle_beta   90.00
_cell.angle_gamma   90.00
#
_symmetry.space_group_name_H-M   'P 1'
#
loop_
_entity.id
_entity.type
_entity.pdbx_description
1 polymer ?
#
loop_
_entity_poly.entity_id
_entity_poly.type
_entity_poly.pdbx_seq_one_letter_code
_entity_poly.pdbx_strand_id
1 'polypeptide(L)'
;MSEEILINVTPPETRVAVIENGVLQELIIERTRQRGLVGNIYKGEVCRVLPGMQAAFVDIGLTRAAFLHLSDLCTRDLEKKGSENIEHYLREGQSIIVQVTKDSLGSKGARLTTEIAIPSRFQVYMPYAKTCGVSQRIETEHERVRLRACLDSYQKQHQCGGFIARTAAECVEEPILYSDMTFLLKLWQSIEEKIKNISPKSLVHKDLPLSIRTLRDLCRDGIERVRVDSKETYVRLVEFAEIFVPEIVPVIEHYKGDRPVFDIYNVEDEISKA
;
A
#
# COMPACT_ATOMS: atom_id res chain seq x y z
N MET A 1 27.10 10.75 6.72
CA MET A 1 27.26 9.58 5.83
C MET A 1 26.44 9.90 4.61
N SER A 2 27.01 9.81 3.42
CA SER A 2 26.30 10.21 2.19
C SER A 2 25.47 9.03 1.68
N GLU A 3 24.15 9.12 1.86
CA GLU A 3 23.21 8.14 1.31
C GLU A 3 22.51 8.74 0.07
N GLU A 4 22.55 8.01 -1.04
CA GLU A 4 21.90 8.40 -2.29
C GLU A 4 21.00 7.28 -2.79
N ILE A 5 19.81 7.65 -3.28
CA ILE A 5 18.88 6.71 -3.91
C ILE A 5 18.86 6.96 -5.41
N LEU A 6 19.04 5.91 -6.21
CA LEU A 6 18.94 5.97 -7.66
C LEU A 6 17.69 5.21 -8.10
N ILE A 7 16.84 5.86 -8.88
CA ILE A 7 15.61 5.28 -9.42
C ILE A 7 15.73 5.28 -10.95
N ASN A 8 15.80 4.08 -11.51
CA ASN A 8 15.78 3.84 -12.94
C ASN A 8 14.41 3.30 -13.36
N VAL A 9 13.77 3.96 -14.32
CA VAL A 9 12.46 3.56 -14.81
C VAL A 9 12.52 3.22 -16.28
N THR A 10 12.19 1.98 -16.61
CA THR A 10 12.06 1.48 -17.98
C THR A 10 10.65 0.94 -18.21
N PRO A 11 10.18 0.76 -19.46
CA PRO A 11 8.89 0.12 -19.72
C PRO A 11 8.70 -1.26 -19.05
N PRO A 12 9.68 -2.18 -19.07
CA PRO A 12 9.51 -3.50 -18.44
C PRO A 12 9.63 -3.49 -16.91
N GLU A 13 10.38 -2.58 -16.32
CA GLU A 13 10.67 -2.60 -14.88
C GLU A 13 11.10 -1.24 -14.29
N THR A 14 10.86 -1.10 -12.99
CA THR A 14 11.40 -0.05 -12.14
C THR A 14 12.48 -0.66 -11.24
N ARG A 15 13.65 -0.03 -11.20
CA ARG A 15 14.79 -0.45 -10.38
C ARG A 15 15.17 0.66 -9.43
N VAL A 16 15.46 0.30 -8.18
CA VAL A 16 15.89 1.22 -7.13
C VAL A 16 17.20 0.69 -6.54
N ALA A 17 18.23 1.54 -6.53
CA ALA A 17 19.50 1.26 -5.88
C ALA A 17 19.71 2.22 -4.71
N VAL A 18 20.09 1.67 -3.56
CA VAL A 18 20.51 2.43 -2.37
C VAL A 18 22.03 2.43 -2.34
N ILE A 19 22.62 3.62 -2.41
CA ILE A 19 24.06 3.84 -2.41
C ILE A 19 24.45 4.47 -1.08
N GLU A 20 25.40 3.85 -0.39
CA GLU A 20 25.96 4.40 0.84
C GLU A 20 27.47 4.58 0.65
N ASN A 21 27.95 5.82 0.86
CA ASN A 21 29.37 6.18 0.69
C ASN A 21 29.94 5.76 -0.68
N GLY A 22 29.12 5.83 -1.73
CA GLY A 22 29.49 5.48 -3.10
C GLY A 22 29.45 3.98 -3.44
N VAL A 23 28.99 3.13 -2.52
CA VAL A 23 28.88 1.67 -2.71
C VAL A 23 27.42 1.25 -2.74
N LEU A 24 27.06 0.35 -3.67
CA LEU A 24 25.73 -0.26 -3.72
C LEU A 24 25.49 -1.13 -2.48
N GLN A 25 24.47 -0.79 -1.70
CA GLN A 25 24.05 -1.56 -0.52
C GLN A 25 22.85 -2.44 -0.80
N GLU A 26 21.85 -1.89 -1.48
CA GLU A 26 20.59 -2.59 -1.76
C GLU A 26 20.13 -2.31 -3.18
N LEU A 27 19.61 -3.34 -3.85
CA LEU A 27 18.96 -3.23 -5.15
C LEU A 27 17.59 -3.88 -5.11
N ILE A 28 16.57 -3.12 -5.48
CA ILE A 28 15.18 -3.57 -5.52
C ILE A 28 14.68 -3.43 -6.96
N ILE A 29 14.18 -4.52 -7.52
CA ILE A 29 13.66 -4.54 -8.90
C ILE A 29 12.19 -4.95 -8.87
N GLU A 30 11.34 -4.15 -9.51
CA GLU A 30 9.92 -4.46 -9.70
C GLU A 30 9.55 -4.45 -11.19
N ARG A 31 9.10 -5.59 -11.70
CA ARG A 31 8.71 -5.78 -13.10
C ARG A 31 7.23 -5.47 -13.32
N THR A 32 6.92 -4.70 -14.36
CA THR A 32 5.55 -4.26 -14.69
C THR A 32 4.60 -5.45 -14.90
N ARG A 33 5.08 -6.55 -15.49
CA ARG A 33 4.29 -7.79 -15.74
C ARG A 33 3.90 -8.56 -14.47
N GLN A 34 4.50 -8.25 -13.33
CA GLN A 34 4.19 -8.91 -12.05
C GLN A 34 3.15 -8.17 -11.23
N ARG A 35 2.69 -6.97 -11.66
CA ARG A 35 1.62 -6.27 -10.93
C ARG A 35 0.26 -6.87 -11.25
N GLY A 36 -0.22 -7.68 -10.30
CA GLY A 36 -1.61 -8.05 -10.18
C GLY A 36 -2.51 -6.87 -9.79
N LEU A 37 -3.78 -7.19 -9.61
CA LEU A 37 -4.82 -6.32 -9.08
C LEU A 37 -4.87 -6.36 -7.55
N VAL A 38 -4.19 -7.33 -6.92
CA VAL A 38 -4.15 -7.52 -5.46
C VAL A 38 -3.74 -6.21 -4.77
N GLY A 39 -4.49 -5.85 -3.73
CA GLY A 39 -4.30 -4.61 -2.97
C GLY A 39 -5.05 -3.40 -3.53
N ASN A 40 -5.44 -3.40 -4.81
CA ASN A 40 -6.20 -2.30 -5.38
C ASN A 40 -7.60 -2.19 -4.76
N ILE A 41 -8.04 -0.96 -4.57
CA ILE A 41 -9.36 -0.62 -4.02
C ILE A 41 -10.22 -0.07 -5.16
N TYR A 42 -11.46 -0.54 -5.25
CA TYR A 42 -12.44 -0.14 -6.24
C TYR A 42 -13.75 0.28 -5.58
N LYS A 43 -14.48 1.16 -6.26
CA LYS A 43 -15.91 1.37 -6.01
C LYS A 43 -16.66 0.49 -6.98
N GLY A 44 -17.11 -0.67 -6.51
CA GLY A 44 -17.85 -1.64 -7.30
C GLY A 44 -19.37 -1.44 -7.23
N GLU A 45 -20.08 -2.12 -8.11
CA GLU A 45 -21.55 -2.23 -8.10
C GLU A 45 -21.94 -3.71 -8.01
N VAL A 46 -22.81 -4.05 -7.08
CA VAL A 46 -23.30 -5.42 -6.93
C VAL A 46 -24.20 -5.77 -8.11
N CYS A 47 -23.75 -6.70 -8.95
CA CYS A 47 -24.50 -7.14 -10.12
C CYS A 47 -25.57 -8.17 -9.75
N ARG A 48 -25.21 -9.11 -8.87
CA ARG A 48 -26.07 -10.24 -8.52
C ARG A 48 -25.72 -10.77 -7.15
N VAL A 49 -26.74 -11.05 -6.34
CA VAL A 49 -26.59 -11.73 -5.05
C VAL A 49 -26.94 -13.21 -5.21
N LEU A 50 -26.14 -14.10 -4.61
CA LEU A 50 -26.28 -15.55 -4.68
C LEU A 50 -26.41 -16.12 -3.25
N PRO A 51 -27.63 -16.19 -2.69
CA PRO A 51 -27.85 -16.68 -1.32
C PRO A 51 -27.32 -18.10 -1.10
N GLY A 52 -27.53 -19.00 -2.07
CA GLY A 52 -27.06 -20.39 -1.98
C GLY A 52 -25.54 -20.56 -1.91
N MET A 53 -24.77 -19.51 -2.25
CA MET A 53 -23.30 -19.49 -2.13
C MET A 53 -22.81 -18.47 -1.09
N GLN A 54 -23.74 -17.81 -0.37
CA GLN A 54 -23.45 -16.71 0.55
C GLN A 54 -22.49 -15.68 -0.04
N ALA A 55 -22.73 -15.30 -1.30
CA ALA A 55 -21.82 -14.46 -2.08
C ALA A 55 -22.55 -13.51 -3.02
N ALA A 56 -21.80 -12.57 -3.61
CA ALA A 56 -22.26 -11.67 -4.65
C ALA A 56 -21.21 -11.50 -5.74
N PHE A 57 -21.69 -11.27 -6.97
CA PHE A 57 -20.86 -10.76 -8.05
C PHE A 57 -20.87 -9.24 -8.03
N VAL A 58 -19.68 -8.65 -8.13
CA VAL A 58 -19.47 -7.20 -8.09
C VAL A 58 -18.73 -6.78 -9.36
N ASP A 59 -19.30 -5.85 -10.10
CA ASP A 59 -18.62 -5.19 -11.21
C ASP A 59 -17.74 -4.07 -10.68
N ILE A 60 -16.43 -4.19 -10.95
CA ILE A 60 -15.41 -3.23 -10.55
C ILE A 60 -14.79 -2.49 -11.76
N GLY A 61 -15.44 -2.56 -12.93
CA GLY A 61 -14.97 -1.94 -14.17
C GLY A 61 -13.95 -2.77 -14.95
N LEU A 62 -13.80 -4.05 -14.60
CA LEU A 62 -12.93 -4.99 -15.30
C LEU A 62 -13.74 -5.88 -16.25
N THR A 63 -13.06 -6.59 -17.15
CA THR A 63 -13.69 -7.47 -18.15
C THR A 63 -14.54 -8.59 -17.56
N ARG A 64 -14.34 -8.91 -16.28
CA ARG A 64 -15.09 -9.95 -15.57
C ARG A 64 -15.55 -9.44 -14.21
N ALA A 65 -16.78 -9.79 -13.85
CA ALA A 65 -17.29 -9.54 -12.51
C ALA A 65 -16.44 -10.28 -11.46
N ALA A 66 -16.11 -9.55 -10.40
CA ALA A 66 -15.36 -10.06 -9.27
C ALA A 66 -16.31 -10.70 -8.24
N PHE A 67 -15.75 -11.49 -7.33
CA PHE A 67 -16.50 -12.32 -6.40
C PHE A 67 -16.27 -11.85 -4.96
N LEU A 68 -17.35 -11.60 -4.22
CA LEU A 68 -17.33 -11.21 -2.81
C LEU A 68 -18.15 -12.21 -1.99
N HIS A 69 -17.53 -12.87 -1.00
CA HIS A 69 -18.19 -13.80 -0.10
C HIS A 69 -18.59 -13.11 1.21
N LEU A 70 -19.61 -13.63 1.90
CA LEU A 70 -20.08 -13.12 3.20
C LEU A 70 -18.95 -13.02 4.22
N SER A 71 -18.07 -14.03 4.28
CA SER A 71 -16.91 -14.04 5.19
C SER A 71 -15.86 -12.98 4.88
N ASP A 72 -15.91 -12.38 3.69
CA ASP A 72 -14.98 -11.31 3.28
C ASP A 72 -15.60 -9.91 3.48
N LEU A 73 -16.81 -9.83 4.06
CA LEU A 73 -17.36 -8.56 4.52
C LEU A 73 -16.62 -8.09 5.78
N CYS A 74 -16.58 -6.77 5.97
CA CYS A 74 -15.87 -6.21 7.10
C CYS A 74 -16.56 -6.57 8.42
N THR A 75 -15.73 -6.81 9.42
CA THR A 75 -16.13 -7.33 10.73
C THR A 75 -17.15 -6.41 11.40
N ARG A 76 -16.98 -5.09 11.25
CA ARG A 76 -17.93 -4.08 11.75
C ARG A 76 -19.35 -4.29 11.23
N ASP A 77 -19.49 -4.56 9.93
CA ASP A 77 -20.81 -4.69 9.30
C ASP A 77 -21.46 -6.03 9.67
N LEU A 78 -20.64 -7.10 9.75
CA LEU A 78 -21.06 -8.41 10.23
C LEU A 78 -21.56 -8.36 11.68
N GLU A 79 -20.81 -7.74 12.59
CA GLU A 79 -21.21 -7.55 14.00
C GLU A 79 -22.50 -6.73 14.12
N LYS A 80 -22.65 -5.69 13.29
CA LYS A 80 -23.79 -4.78 13.36
C LYS A 80 -25.11 -5.44 12.94
N LYS A 81 -25.08 -6.35 11.96
CA LYS A 81 -26.28 -7.03 11.47
C LYS A 81 -26.47 -8.42 12.09
N GLY A 82 -25.39 -9.09 12.48
CA GLY A 82 -25.42 -10.41 13.13
C GLY A 82 -26.08 -11.51 12.28
N SER A 83 -26.14 -11.34 10.96
CA SER A 83 -26.82 -12.28 10.07
C SER A 83 -25.83 -13.18 9.33
N GLU A 84 -26.23 -14.44 9.15
CA GLU A 84 -25.52 -15.43 8.34
C GLU A 84 -25.92 -15.40 6.85
N ASN A 85 -26.81 -14.48 6.44
CA ASN A 85 -27.32 -14.42 5.07
C ASN A 85 -26.84 -13.17 4.33
N ILE A 86 -26.17 -13.37 3.19
CA ILE A 86 -25.59 -12.30 2.35
C ILE A 86 -26.62 -11.29 1.84
N GLU A 87 -27.86 -11.71 1.63
CA GLU A 87 -28.98 -10.88 1.16
C GLU A 87 -29.39 -9.80 2.17
N HIS A 88 -29.03 -9.97 3.45
CA HIS A 88 -29.22 -8.93 4.44
C HIS A 88 -28.14 -7.84 4.36
N TYR A 89 -27.01 -8.11 3.71
CA TYR A 89 -25.89 -7.18 3.58
C TYR A 89 -25.88 -6.46 2.24
N LEU A 90 -26.20 -7.17 1.16
CA LEU A 90 -26.01 -6.72 -0.21
C LEU A 90 -27.32 -6.78 -1.01
N ARG A 91 -27.50 -5.82 -1.92
CA ARG A 91 -28.59 -5.78 -2.89
C ARG A 91 -28.05 -5.49 -4.29
N GLU A 92 -28.74 -5.96 -5.31
CA GLU A 92 -28.38 -5.64 -6.70
C GLU A 92 -28.46 -4.14 -6.96
N GLY A 93 -27.50 -3.60 -7.72
CA GLY A 93 -27.32 -2.17 -7.97
C GLY A 93 -26.66 -1.39 -6.82
N GLN A 94 -26.40 -2.01 -5.66
CA GLN A 94 -25.72 -1.35 -4.54
C GLN A 94 -24.27 -1.03 -4.89
N SER A 95 -23.85 0.22 -4.71
CA SER A 95 -22.44 0.60 -4.75
C SER A 95 -21.71 0.17 -3.48
N ILE A 96 -20.50 -0.36 -3.61
CA ILE A 96 -19.72 -0.89 -2.50
C ILE A 96 -18.21 -0.66 -2.68
N ILE A 97 -17.50 -0.38 -1.59
CA ILE A 97 -16.04 -0.27 -1.59
C ILE A 97 -15.44 -1.63 -1.31
N VAL A 98 -14.57 -2.06 -2.21
CA VAL A 98 -13.97 -3.40 -2.19
C VAL A 98 -12.49 -3.33 -2.49
N GLN A 99 -11.73 -4.22 -1.86
CA GLN A 99 -10.31 -4.43 -2.15
C GLN A 99 -10.10 -5.81 -2.74
N VAL A 100 -9.20 -5.92 -3.72
CA VAL A 100 -8.84 -7.21 -4.32
C VAL A 100 -7.88 -7.96 -3.40
N THR A 101 -8.26 -9.19 -3.03
CA THR A 101 -7.43 -10.10 -2.21
C THR A 101 -6.75 -11.18 -3.04
N LYS A 102 -7.35 -11.57 -4.17
CA LYS A 102 -6.78 -12.53 -5.12
C LYS A 102 -7.06 -12.08 -6.55
N ASP A 103 -6.07 -12.22 -7.41
CA ASP A 103 -6.22 -11.98 -8.84
C ASP A 103 -7.23 -12.91 -9.50
N SER A 104 -7.70 -12.52 -10.68
CA SER A 104 -8.48 -13.40 -11.54
C SER A 104 -7.66 -14.61 -11.96
N LEU A 105 -8.24 -15.81 -11.85
CA LEU A 105 -7.60 -17.06 -12.26
C LEU A 105 -8.45 -17.79 -13.30
N GLY A 106 -7.88 -18.03 -14.48
CA GLY A 106 -8.53 -18.81 -15.54
C GLY A 106 -9.78 -18.11 -16.07
N SER A 107 -10.97 -18.60 -15.74
CA SER A 107 -12.28 -17.99 -16.04
C SER A 107 -12.90 -17.24 -14.84
N LYS A 108 -12.35 -17.41 -13.63
CA LYS A 108 -12.87 -16.81 -12.41
C LYS A 108 -12.41 -15.36 -12.29
N GLY A 109 -13.33 -14.47 -11.91
CA GLY A 109 -13.01 -13.09 -11.56
C GLY A 109 -12.15 -13.00 -10.30
N ALA A 110 -11.67 -11.80 -10.01
CA ALA A 110 -10.89 -11.51 -8.80
C ALA A 110 -11.71 -11.79 -7.52
N ARG A 111 -11.05 -12.14 -6.41
CA ARG A 111 -11.70 -12.22 -5.10
C ARG A 111 -11.60 -10.88 -4.38
N LEU A 112 -12.69 -10.47 -3.76
CA LEU A 112 -12.83 -9.19 -3.08
C LEU A 112 -13.00 -9.35 -1.58
N THR A 113 -12.76 -8.26 -0.85
CA THR A 113 -13.15 -8.06 0.55
C THR A 113 -13.64 -6.63 0.73
N THR A 114 -14.50 -6.38 1.71
CA THR A 114 -14.82 -5.01 2.17
C THR A 114 -14.01 -4.62 3.41
N GLU A 115 -13.20 -5.53 3.95
CA GLU A 115 -12.23 -5.27 5.00
C GLU A 115 -10.96 -4.67 4.38
N ILE A 116 -10.96 -3.34 4.23
CA ILE A 116 -9.87 -2.61 3.58
C ILE A 116 -8.62 -2.66 4.45
N ALA A 117 -7.47 -2.93 3.83
CA ALA A 117 -6.15 -2.98 4.46
C ALA A 117 -5.14 -2.19 3.62
N ILE A 118 -4.44 -1.24 4.23
CA ILE A 118 -3.45 -0.40 3.55
C ILE A 118 -2.08 -0.68 4.17
N PRO A 119 -1.20 -1.44 3.49
CA PRO A 119 0.09 -1.81 4.04
C PRO A 119 1.14 -0.69 3.88
N SER A 120 1.91 -0.49 4.93
CA SER A 120 3.20 0.19 4.92
C SER A 120 4.34 -0.75 5.33
N ARG A 121 5.57 -0.25 5.46
CA ARG A 121 6.75 -1.04 5.85
C ARG A 121 6.55 -1.72 7.20
N PHE A 122 6.18 -0.95 8.21
CA PHE A 122 6.11 -1.42 9.59
C PHE A 122 4.70 -1.85 9.97
N GLN A 123 3.68 -1.24 9.37
CA GLN A 123 2.31 -1.40 9.85
C GLN A 123 1.32 -1.57 8.71
N VAL A 124 0.15 -2.11 9.01
CA VAL A 124 -1.01 -2.15 8.09
C VAL A 124 -2.14 -1.37 8.74
N TYR A 125 -2.67 -0.38 8.04
CA TYR A 125 -3.82 0.37 8.50
C TYR A 125 -5.13 -0.29 8.09
N MET A 126 -6.05 -0.42 9.05
CA MET A 126 -7.34 -1.08 8.92
C MET A 126 -8.45 -0.07 9.29
N PRO A 127 -8.93 0.75 8.34
CA PRO A 127 -9.83 1.88 8.63
C PRO A 127 -11.13 1.50 9.34
N TYR A 128 -11.61 0.26 9.17
CA TYR A 128 -12.86 -0.20 9.77
C TYR A 128 -12.67 -1.05 11.03
N ALA A 129 -11.42 -1.37 11.39
CA ALA A 129 -11.12 -2.12 12.60
C ALA A 129 -11.21 -1.23 13.84
N LYS A 130 -11.76 -1.77 14.93
CA LYS A 130 -11.87 -1.08 16.23
C LYS A 130 -10.61 -1.23 17.09
N THR A 131 -9.84 -2.28 16.86
CA THR A 131 -8.68 -2.65 17.67
C THR A 131 -7.43 -2.74 16.81
N CYS A 132 -6.28 -2.45 17.40
CA CYS A 132 -5.00 -2.73 16.76
C CYS A 132 -4.50 -4.15 17.11
N GLY A 133 -3.55 -4.66 16.35
CA GLY A 133 -2.97 -5.99 16.48
C GLY A 133 -1.47 -6.01 16.25
N VAL A 134 -0.83 -7.12 16.60
CA VAL A 134 0.60 -7.36 16.40
C VAL A 134 0.78 -8.70 15.71
N SER A 135 1.61 -8.74 14.66
CA SER A 135 1.96 -9.95 13.90
C SER A 135 2.26 -11.13 14.83
N GLN A 136 1.74 -12.31 14.49
CA GLN A 136 1.99 -13.55 15.24
C GLN A 136 3.45 -14.00 15.14
N ARG A 137 4.21 -13.51 14.16
CA ARG A 137 5.64 -13.82 13.99
C ARG A 137 6.55 -13.06 14.97
N ILE A 138 6.03 -12.07 15.70
CA ILE A 138 6.76 -11.39 16.76
C ILE A 138 6.47 -12.18 18.04
N GLU A 139 7.46 -12.95 18.48
CA GLU A 139 7.32 -13.92 19.58
C GLU A 139 7.57 -13.30 20.95
N THR A 140 8.38 -12.24 21.00
CA THR A 140 8.81 -11.62 22.27
C THR A 140 7.66 -10.83 22.90
N GLU A 141 7.14 -11.30 24.04
CA GLU A 141 5.96 -10.69 24.69
C GLU A 141 6.18 -9.22 25.07
N HIS A 142 7.39 -8.86 25.54
CA HIS A 142 7.75 -7.47 25.83
C HIS A 142 7.55 -6.57 24.61
N GLU A 143 7.99 -7.02 23.44
CA GLU A 143 7.87 -6.27 22.20
C GLU A 143 6.42 -6.19 21.70
N ARG A 144 5.67 -7.28 21.85
CA ARG A 144 4.23 -7.30 21.53
C ARG A 144 3.47 -6.27 22.36
N VAL A 145 3.73 -6.21 23.67
CA VAL A 145 3.10 -5.24 24.57
C VAL A 145 3.50 -3.81 24.20
N ARG A 146 4.79 -3.56 23.94
CA ARG A 146 5.29 -2.24 23.52
C ARG A 146 4.62 -1.75 22.24
N LEU A 147 4.65 -2.57 21.18
CA LEU A 147 4.02 -2.24 19.90
C LEU A 147 2.51 -2.04 20.06
N ARG A 148 1.83 -2.95 20.78
CA ARG A 148 0.38 -2.83 21.03
C ARG A 148 0.02 -1.50 21.71
N ALA A 149 0.79 -1.11 22.73
CA ALA A 149 0.59 0.15 23.45
C ALA A 149 0.82 1.38 22.57
N CYS A 150 1.88 1.35 21.75
CA CYS A 150 2.19 2.40 20.76
C CYS A 150 1.01 2.60 19.78
N LEU A 151 0.52 1.51 19.18
CA LEU A 151 -0.60 1.55 18.24
C LEU A 151 -1.90 2.04 18.89
N ASP A 152 -2.24 1.54 20.09
CA ASP A 152 -3.45 1.98 20.82
C ASP A 152 -3.39 3.45 21.21
N SER A 153 -2.22 3.95 21.61
CA SER A 153 -2.03 5.36 21.96
C SER A 153 -2.31 6.25 20.75
N TYR A 154 -1.71 5.93 19.60
CA TYR A 154 -1.93 6.67 18.36
C TYR A 154 -3.40 6.61 17.92
N GLN A 155 -4.00 5.41 17.91
CA GLN A 155 -5.39 5.21 17.51
C GLN A 155 -6.34 6.07 18.34
N LYS A 156 -6.15 6.11 19.67
CA LYS A 156 -6.97 6.93 20.58
C LYS A 156 -6.78 8.43 20.35
N GLN A 157 -5.52 8.86 20.18
CA GLN A 157 -5.20 10.27 19.95
C GLN A 157 -5.84 10.79 18.65
N HIS A 158 -5.83 9.99 17.59
CA HIS A 158 -6.31 10.39 16.26
C HIS A 158 -7.76 9.95 15.95
N GLN A 159 -8.39 9.20 16.85
CA GLN A 159 -9.76 8.67 16.69
C GLN A 159 -9.97 7.97 15.34
N CYS A 160 -9.02 7.12 14.96
CA CYS A 160 -8.99 6.48 13.65
C CYS A 160 -9.17 4.94 13.75
N GLY A 161 -9.21 4.27 12.60
CA GLY A 161 -9.23 2.80 12.53
C GLY A 161 -7.98 2.14 13.14
N GLY A 162 -8.02 0.81 13.26
CA GLY A 162 -6.95 0.03 13.86
C GLY A 162 -5.70 -0.11 12.97
N PHE A 163 -4.61 -0.54 13.59
CA PHE A 163 -3.34 -0.85 12.92
C PHE A 163 -2.90 -2.28 13.23
N ILE A 164 -2.11 -2.89 12.35
CA ILE A 164 -1.45 -4.17 12.61
C ILE A 164 0.06 -3.99 12.46
N ALA A 165 0.81 -4.14 13.54
CA ALA A 165 2.28 -4.15 13.49
C ALA A 165 2.78 -5.39 12.73
N ARG A 166 3.56 -5.17 11.68
CA ARG A 166 4.24 -6.21 10.89
C ARG A 166 5.52 -6.63 11.60
N THR A 167 6.08 -7.77 11.21
CA THR A 167 7.37 -8.25 11.74
C THR A 167 8.50 -7.23 11.59
N ALA A 168 8.48 -6.42 10.53
CA ALA A 168 9.48 -5.36 10.32
C ALA A 168 9.43 -4.23 11.36
N ALA A 169 8.34 -4.11 12.15
CA ALA A 169 8.22 -3.12 13.22
C ALA A 169 8.95 -3.53 14.51
N GLU A 170 9.41 -4.78 14.60
CA GLU A 170 10.17 -5.27 15.74
C GLU A 170 11.44 -4.43 15.95
N CYS A 171 11.65 -3.99 17.19
CA CYS A 171 12.76 -3.14 17.62
C CYS A 171 12.79 -1.74 16.96
N VAL A 172 11.74 -1.33 16.25
CA VAL A 172 11.66 0.01 15.65
C VAL A 172 11.25 1.04 16.71
N GLU A 173 11.94 2.17 16.72
CA GLU A 173 11.69 3.28 17.63
C GLU A 173 10.31 3.91 17.40
N GLU A 174 9.67 4.36 18.48
CA GLU A 174 8.32 4.91 18.42
C GLU A 174 8.15 6.09 17.45
N PRO A 175 9.05 7.09 17.37
CA PRO A 175 8.88 8.20 16.43
C PRO A 175 8.76 7.74 14.97
N ILE A 176 9.51 6.71 14.58
CA ILE A 176 9.46 6.12 13.24
C ILE A 176 8.11 5.44 13.01
N LEU A 177 7.60 4.70 14.01
CA LEU A 177 6.27 4.09 13.95
C LEU A 177 5.15 5.14 13.84
N TYR A 178 5.24 6.24 14.58
CA TYR A 178 4.28 7.35 14.51
C TYR A 178 4.28 8.05 13.15
N SER A 179 5.46 8.22 12.54
CA SER A 179 5.58 8.74 11.18
C SER A 179 4.88 7.81 10.17
N ASP A 180 5.12 6.50 10.27
CA ASP A 180 4.48 5.48 9.41
C ASP A 180 2.94 5.47 9.57
N MET A 181 2.43 5.58 10.81
CA MET A 181 0.99 5.70 11.09
C MET A 181 0.39 6.97 10.49
N THR A 182 1.11 8.09 10.59
CA THR A 182 0.67 9.39 10.06
C THR A 182 0.61 9.38 8.55
N PHE A 183 1.60 8.76 7.90
CA PHE A 183 1.58 8.50 6.47
C PHE A 183 0.33 7.71 6.06
N LEU A 184 0.07 6.57 6.72
CA LEU A 184 -1.08 5.71 6.43
C LEU A 184 -2.42 6.44 6.63
N LEU A 185 -2.55 7.24 7.68
CA LEU A 185 -3.76 8.00 7.95
C LEU A 185 -4.02 9.07 6.88
N LYS A 186 -2.99 9.83 6.47
CA LYS A 186 -3.09 10.80 5.36
C LYS A 186 -3.46 10.10 4.04
N LEU A 187 -2.86 8.95 3.77
CA LEU A 187 -3.16 8.17 2.56
C LEU A 187 -4.62 7.73 2.56
N TRP A 188 -5.13 7.23 3.69
CA TRP A 188 -6.53 6.86 3.81
C TRP A 188 -7.48 8.05 3.60
N GLN A 189 -7.18 9.21 4.19
CA GLN A 189 -7.98 10.42 3.98
C GLN A 189 -8.06 10.79 2.49
N SER A 190 -6.94 10.71 1.75
CA SER A 190 -6.92 10.92 0.30
C SER A 190 -7.79 9.90 -0.45
N ILE A 191 -7.79 8.64 -0.01
CA ILE A 191 -8.61 7.57 -0.57
C ILE A 191 -10.10 7.81 -0.27
N GLU A 192 -10.47 8.21 0.94
CA GLU A 192 -11.86 8.54 1.31
C GLU A 192 -12.42 9.69 0.49
N GLU A 193 -11.64 10.75 0.28
CA GLU A 193 -12.05 11.87 -0.58
C GLU A 193 -12.27 11.42 -2.04
N LYS A 194 -11.44 10.51 -2.56
CA LYS A 194 -11.66 9.92 -3.89
C LYS A 194 -12.93 9.06 -3.92
N ILE A 195 -13.19 8.27 -2.88
CA ILE A 195 -14.39 7.41 -2.76
C ILE A 195 -15.69 8.22 -2.87
N LYS A 196 -15.73 9.39 -2.23
CA LYS A 196 -16.91 10.29 -2.24
C LYS A 196 -17.26 10.76 -3.64
N ASN A 197 -16.26 11.08 -4.45
CA ASN A 197 -16.43 11.76 -5.73
C ASN A 197 -16.43 10.83 -6.95
N ILE A 198 -15.91 9.61 -6.81
CA ILE A 198 -15.78 8.67 -7.94
C ILE A 198 -17.11 7.96 -8.25
N SER A 199 -17.37 7.71 -9.53
CA SER A 199 -18.49 6.88 -9.98
C SER A 199 -18.28 5.40 -9.63
N PRO A 200 -19.35 4.59 -9.53
CA PRO A 200 -19.22 3.13 -9.45
C PRO A 200 -18.43 2.55 -10.64
N LYS A 201 -17.99 1.29 -10.49
CA LYS A 201 -17.19 0.54 -11.48
C LYS A 201 -15.85 1.19 -11.80
N SER A 202 -15.22 1.80 -10.79
CA SER A 202 -14.01 2.60 -10.97
C SER A 202 -12.91 2.25 -9.97
N LEU A 203 -11.65 2.37 -10.40
CA LEU A 203 -10.46 2.23 -9.56
C LEU A 203 -10.34 3.44 -8.63
N VAL A 204 -10.32 3.19 -7.32
CA VAL A 204 -10.16 4.23 -6.29
C VAL A 204 -8.68 4.43 -5.97
N HIS A 205 -7.99 3.32 -5.71
CA HIS A 205 -6.59 3.32 -5.29
C HIS A 205 -5.87 2.13 -5.88
N LYS A 206 -4.69 2.38 -6.44
CA LYS A 206 -3.76 1.37 -6.89
C LYS A 206 -2.62 1.28 -5.88
N ASP A 207 -2.13 0.07 -5.63
CA ASP A 207 -0.96 -0.12 -4.76
C ASP A 207 0.22 0.76 -5.21
N LEU A 208 0.94 1.29 -4.21
CA LEU A 208 1.99 2.29 -4.40
C LEU A 208 3.12 1.71 -5.26
N PRO A 209 3.59 2.44 -6.28
CA PRO A 209 4.68 1.95 -7.10
C PRO A 209 6.00 1.88 -6.34
N LEU A 210 6.92 1.00 -6.78
CA LEU A 210 8.21 0.81 -6.11
C LEU A 210 8.92 2.13 -5.79
N SER A 211 9.01 3.05 -6.75
CA SER A 211 9.64 4.36 -6.55
C SER A 211 9.05 5.15 -5.38
N ILE A 212 7.73 5.07 -5.18
CA ILE A 212 7.01 5.77 -4.10
C ILE A 212 7.15 5.01 -2.78
N ARG A 213 7.12 3.67 -2.80
CA ARG A 213 7.38 2.85 -1.61
C ARG A 213 8.79 3.07 -1.09
N THR A 214 9.77 3.22 -1.99
CA THR A 214 11.14 3.59 -1.65
C THR A 214 11.22 4.91 -0.89
N LEU A 215 10.53 5.96 -1.36
CA LEU A 215 10.52 7.24 -0.64
C LEU A 215 9.92 7.11 0.77
N ARG A 216 8.90 6.27 0.94
CA ARG A 216 8.32 6.00 2.25
C ARG A 216 9.23 5.16 3.15
N ASP A 217 9.90 4.16 2.57
CA ASP A 217 10.59 3.10 3.32
C ASP A 217 12.03 3.43 3.65
N LEU A 218 12.71 4.19 2.79
CA LEU A 218 14.15 4.38 2.79
C LEU A 218 14.56 5.82 3.09
N CYS A 219 13.63 6.79 3.01
CA CYS A 219 13.94 8.16 3.40
C CYS A 219 13.99 8.32 4.92
N ARG A 220 15.20 8.12 5.46
CA ARG A 220 15.60 8.46 6.82
C ARG A 220 16.29 9.82 6.85
N ASP A 221 16.51 10.33 8.07
CA ASP A 221 17.44 11.44 8.28
C ASP A 221 18.82 11.05 7.70
N GLY A 222 19.29 11.80 6.69
CA GLY A 222 20.61 11.60 6.10
C GLY A 222 20.64 11.28 4.60
N ILE A 223 19.51 11.15 3.92
CA ILE A 223 19.52 11.11 2.45
C ILE A 223 19.99 12.44 1.90
N GLU A 224 21.05 12.40 1.10
CA GLU A 224 21.58 13.58 0.42
C GLU A 224 20.84 13.83 -0.89
N ARG A 225 20.59 12.78 -1.68
CA ARG A 225 19.98 12.89 -3.02
C ARG A 225 19.15 11.67 -3.40
N VAL A 226 18.03 11.92 -4.07
CA VAL A 226 17.21 10.92 -4.77
C VAL A 226 17.21 11.26 -6.26
N ARG A 227 17.95 10.50 -7.07
CA ARG A 227 18.05 10.72 -8.52
C ARG A 227 17.08 9.84 -9.28
N VAL A 228 16.27 10.44 -10.12
CA VAL A 228 15.26 9.75 -10.94
C VAL A 228 15.50 10.06 -12.40
N ASP A 229 15.64 9.05 -13.25
CA ASP A 229 15.95 9.24 -14.67
C ASP A 229 14.72 9.46 -15.58
N SER A 230 13.52 9.32 -15.02
CA SER A 230 12.26 9.54 -15.73
C SER A 230 11.57 10.81 -15.25
N LYS A 231 11.36 11.76 -16.17
CA LYS A 231 10.65 13.02 -15.90
C LYS A 231 9.23 12.79 -15.35
N GLU A 232 8.48 11.83 -15.91
CA GLU A 232 7.13 11.51 -15.45
C GLU A 232 7.14 10.99 -14.01
N THR A 233 8.08 10.11 -13.69
CA THR A 233 8.23 9.56 -12.34
C THR A 233 8.72 10.62 -11.37
N TYR A 234 9.64 11.50 -11.78
CA TYR A 234 10.08 12.64 -10.98
C TYR A 234 8.90 13.52 -10.54
N VAL A 235 8.04 13.94 -11.48
CA VAL A 235 6.86 14.77 -11.15
C VAL A 235 5.95 14.07 -10.15
N ARG A 236 5.64 12.79 -10.38
CA ARG A 236 4.81 12.00 -9.44
C ARG A 236 5.45 11.85 -8.06
N LEU A 237 6.77 11.69 -7.99
CA LEU A 237 7.50 11.56 -6.73
C LEU A 237 7.46 12.87 -5.94
N VAL A 238 7.64 14.02 -6.61
CA VAL A 238 7.54 15.34 -5.98
C VAL A 238 6.12 15.59 -5.48
N GLU A 239 5.10 15.41 -6.32
CA GLU A 239 3.68 15.59 -5.93
C GLU A 239 3.31 14.70 -4.73
N PHE A 240 3.82 13.47 -4.69
CA PHE A 240 3.61 12.57 -3.57
C PHE A 240 4.35 13.05 -2.31
N ALA A 241 5.64 13.38 -2.44
CA ALA A 241 6.45 13.83 -1.33
C ALA A 241 5.89 15.11 -0.69
N GLU A 242 5.43 16.09 -1.47
CA GLU A 242 4.81 17.32 -0.96
C GLU A 242 3.63 17.07 -0.01
N ILE A 243 2.87 16.00 -0.25
CA ILE A 243 1.69 15.66 0.57
C ILE A 243 2.10 14.79 1.77
N PHE A 244 2.97 13.81 1.52
CA PHE A 244 3.17 12.70 2.44
C PHE A 244 4.49 12.75 3.20
N VAL A 245 5.55 13.28 2.59
CA VAL A 245 6.92 13.35 3.15
C VAL A 245 7.60 14.65 2.69
N PRO A 246 7.17 15.84 3.16
CA PRO A 246 7.64 17.12 2.60
C PRO A 246 9.15 17.35 2.78
N GLU A 247 9.75 16.70 3.77
CA GLU A 247 11.15 16.86 4.17
C GLU A 247 12.11 16.38 3.07
N ILE A 248 11.68 15.45 2.22
CA ILE A 248 12.52 14.85 1.18
C ILE A 248 12.40 15.58 -0.16
N VAL A 249 11.40 16.44 -0.34
CA VAL A 249 11.18 17.19 -1.60
C VAL A 249 12.45 17.89 -2.09
N PRO A 250 13.23 18.59 -1.24
CA PRO A 250 14.43 19.31 -1.68
C PRO A 250 15.54 18.41 -2.25
N VAL A 251 15.56 17.13 -1.89
CA VAL A 251 16.60 16.18 -2.30
C VAL A 251 16.19 15.31 -3.50
N ILE A 252 14.95 15.41 -3.99
CA ILE A 252 14.51 14.71 -5.20
C ILE A 252 14.98 15.48 -6.43
N GLU A 253 15.75 14.82 -7.29
CA GLU A 253 16.34 15.38 -8.49
C GLU A 253 15.95 14.57 -9.74
N HIS A 254 15.54 15.27 -10.80
CA HIS A 254 15.45 14.67 -12.12
C HIS A 254 16.85 14.58 -12.72
N TYR A 255 17.36 13.36 -12.85
CA TYR A 255 18.64 13.09 -13.49
C TYR A 255 18.54 13.26 -15.00
N LYS A 256 19.39 14.13 -15.56
CA LYS A 256 19.42 14.48 -16.99
C LYS A 256 20.78 14.19 -17.64
N GLY A 257 21.59 13.33 -17.03
CA GLY A 257 22.89 12.99 -17.58
C GLY A 257 22.79 12.16 -18.86
N ASP A 258 23.83 12.22 -19.70
CA ASP A 258 23.89 11.49 -20.96
C ASP A 258 24.12 9.98 -20.77
N ARG A 259 24.63 9.57 -19.61
CA ARG A 259 24.82 8.15 -19.24
C ARG A 259 23.65 7.69 -18.37
N PRO A 260 23.24 6.40 -18.42
CA PRO A 260 22.28 5.84 -17.48
C PRO A 260 22.61 6.16 -16.02
N VAL A 261 21.57 6.40 -15.20
CA VAL A 261 21.73 6.81 -13.79
C VAL A 261 22.52 5.79 -12.95
N PHE A 262 22.46 4.51 -13.30
CA PHE A 262 23.18 3.42 -12.62
C PHE A 262 24.67 3.37 -12.96
N ASP A 263 25.09 3.95 -14.09
CA ASP A 263 26.50 4.01 -14.49
C ASP A 263 27.31 4.98 -13.61
N ILE A 264 26.66 5.86 -12.87
CA ILE A 264 27.33 6.81 -11.96
C ILE A 264 28.13 6.06 -10.89
N TYR A 265 27.63 4.92 -10.41
CA TYR A 265 28.23 4.11 -9.35
C TYR A 265 28.51 2.67 -9.77
N ASN A 266 28.60 2.40 -11.08
CA ASN A 266 28.80 1.05 -11.62
C ASN A 266 27.79 0.01 -11.09
N VAL A 267 26.54 0.42 -10.87
CA VAL A 267 25.50 -0.47 -10.32
C VAL A 267 25.22 -1.64 -11.27
N GLU A 268 25.31 -1.43 -12.59
CA GLU A 268 25.10 -2.49 -13.59
C GLU A 268 26.17 -3.61 -13.51
N ASP A 269 27.41 -3.27 -13.12
CA ASP A 269 28.48 -4.27 -12.96
C ASP A 269 28.23 -5.14 -11.72
N GLU A 270 27.75 -4.55 -10.63
CA GLU A 270 27.37 -5.28 -9.42
C GLU A 270 26.15 -6.18 -9.66
N ILE A 271 25.17 -5.71 -10.46
CA ILE A 271 24.03 -6.52 -10.90
C ILE A 271 24.49 -7.76 -11.66
N SER A 272 25.49 -7.61 -12.54
CA SER A 272 25.96 -8.71 -13.39
C SER A 272 26.78 -9.76 -12.64
N LYS A 273 27.31 -9.41 -11.45
CA LYS A 273 28.10 -10.31 -10.60
C LYS A 273 27.24 -11.12 -9.60
N ALA A 274 26.02 -10.66 -9.30
CA ALA A 274 25.08 -11.27 -8.36
C ALA A 274 24.23 -12.37 -9.02
#